data_AF-A0A0N4WPS9-F1
#
_entry.id   AF-A0A0N4WPS9-F1
#
_cell.length_a   1.000
_cell.length_b   1.000
_cell.length_c   1.000
_cell.angle_alpha   90.00
_cell.angle_beta   90.00
_cell.angle_gamma   90.00
#
_symmetry.space_group_name_H-M   'P 1'
#
loop_
_entity.id
_entity.type
_entity.pdbx_description
1 polymer ?
#
loop_
_entity_poly.entity_id
_entity_poly.type
_entity_poly.pdbx_seq_one_letter_code
_entity_poly.pdbx_strand_id
1 'polypeptide(L)'
;LPEADTIRRILEEQRRGKNHFLPELPTAHEEVKAEANEVEKENSSSSDRTVTTDDESLAKSDDDIEMEVNRRVVKSILRPVGLKKERRCIEFDPLALMLDAALEGELDLVKSSAAKLSDVSVANDEGITALHNAICAGHYEIVKFLIEADADVNAQDSDGWTPLHCAASCNNLPMVRQLVEGGACVLASTLSDMETPVEKCEEDEEGYDGCLRYLTCAHNATGTINNGTVYAAYDYDAQYEDELTFKAGDELRVLSKDDKEKVDNWWTCERVGHEGEVGLVPRTYVALYPALRFRKKLVYYFLILYLFVLYFYRNQGFFRNSVF
;
A
#
# COMPACT_ATOMS: atom_id res chain seq x y z
N LEU A 1 28.94 29.37 -0.65
CA LEU A 1 30.16 28.54 -0.46
C LEU A 1 30.42 28.01 0.98
N PRO A 2 29.67 28.35 2.05
CA PRO A 2 29.77 27.62 3.33
C PRO A 2 28.89 26.36 3.41
N GLU A 3 27.77 26.31 2.67
CA GLU A 3 26.77 25.24 2.80
C GLU A 3 27.19 23.90 2.17
N ALA A 4 27.96 23.96 1.08
CA ALA A 4 28.43 22.75 0.39
C ALA A 4 29.45 21.95 1.24
N ASP A 5 30.23 22.63 2.07
CA ASP A 5 31.19 21.99 2.97
C ASP A 5 30.51 21.39 4.21
N THR A 6 29.41 21.99 4.67
CA THR A 6 28.57 21.42 5.74
C THR A 6 27.92 20.11 5.29
N ILE A 7 27.41 20.07 4.05
CA ILE A 7 26.78 18.87 3.47
C ILE A 7 27.80 17.74 3.31
N ARG A 8 29.03 18.04 2.89
CA ARG A 8 30.11 17.04 2.78
C ARG A 8 30.50 16.44 4.12
N ARG A 9 30.55 17.25 5.19
CA ARG A 9 30.86 16.76 6.55
C ARG A 9 29.78 15.83 7.11
N ILE A 10 28.51 16.15 6.91
CA ILE A 10 27.38 15.32 7.36
C ILE A 10 27.39 13.95 6.67
N LEU A 11 27.69 13.92 5.36
CA LEU A 11 27.77 12.67 4.59
C LEU A 11 29.01 11.83 4.93
N GLU A 12 30.13 12.45 5.31
CA GLU A 12 31.34 11.74 5.74
C GLU A 12 31.24 11.15 7.17
N GLU A 13 30.52 11.81 8.08
CA GLU A 13 30.30 11.28 9.44
C GLU A 13 29.39 10.05 9.45
N GLN A 14 28.33 10.03 8.63
CA GLN A 14 27.47 8.85 8.50
C GLN A 14 28.19 7.63 7.92
N ARG A 15 29.28 7.85 7.18
CA ARG A 15 30.07 6.78 6.57
C ARG A 15 31.13 6.19 7.52
N ARG A 16 31.37 6.80 8.70
CA ARG A 16 32.53 6.47 9.58
C ARG A 16 32.24 5.86 10.96
N GLY A 17 30.99 5.73 11.43
CA GLY A 17 30.71 5.03 12.71
C GLY A 17 29.30 4.43 12.72
N LYS A 18 29.14 3.11 12.64
CA LYS A 18 29.03 2.15 13.76
C LYS A 18 27.78 2.34 14.64
N ASN A 19 26.84 1.41 14.45
CA ASN A 19 25.90 0.77 15.38
C ASN A 19 25.51 1.47 16.69
N HIS A 20 24.19 1.45 16.91
CA HIS A 20 23.47 1.35 18.19
C HIS A 20 23.44 2.61 19.07
N PHE A 21 22.31 3.31 19.06
CA PHE A 21 21.81 4.06 20.22
C PHE A 21 20.27 4.11 20.15
N LEU A 22 19.64 3.06 20.70
CA LEU A 22 18.28 3.13 21.21
C LEU A 22 18.35 3.77 22.61
N PRO A 23 17.54 4.79 22.93
CA PRO A 23 17.29 5.15 24.32
C PRO A 23 16.22 4.20 24.89
N GLU A 24 16.60 3.42 25.91
CA GLU A 24 15.71 2.60 26.73
C GLU A 24 14.72 3.49 27.51
N LEU A 25 13.43 3.16 27.44
CA LEU A 25 12.39 3.75 28.29
C LEU A 25 12.19 2.89 29.56
N PRO A 26 11.98 3.50 30.74
CA PRO A 26 11.99 2.80 32.01
C PRO A 26 10.66 2.09 32.32
N THR A 27 10.78 0.87 32.83
CA THR A 27 9.71 0.08 33.44
C THR A 27 9.34 0.62 34.83
N ALA A 28 8.04 0.81 35.10
CA ALA A 28 7.53 0.92 36.46
C ALA A 28 6.21 0.12 36.58
N HIS A 29 6.30 -0.96 37.35
CA HIS A 29 5.18 -1.65 37.96
C HIS A 29 4.55 -0.75 39.03
N GLU A 30 3.22 -0.73 39.12
CA GLU A 30 2.55 -0.61 40.41
C GLU A 30 1.17 -1.27 40.37
N GLU A 31 1.07 -2.38 41.12
CA GLU A 31 -0.16 -3.08 41.46
C GLU A 31 -0.93 -2.27 42.51
N VAL A 32 -2.25 -2.12 42.36
CA VAL A 32 -3.14 -1.90 43.50
C VAL A 32 -4.38 -2.79 43.36
N LYS A 33 -4.43 -3.83 44.20
CA LYS A 33 -5.62 -4.58 44.57
C LYS A 33 -6.42 -3.79 45.62
N ALA A 34 -7.74 -3.86 45.55
CA ALA A 34 -8.62 -3.73 46.72
C ALA A 34 -9.92 -4.53 46.52
N GLU A 35 -10.35 -5.15 47.61
CA GLU A 35 -11.27 -6.28 47.71
C GLU A 35 -12.75 -5.88 47.99
N ALA A 36 -13.63 -6.86 47.73
CA ALA A 36 -14.81 -7.29 48.49
C ALA A 36 -16.01 -6.35 48.74
N ASN A 37 -17.22 -6.81 48.37
CA ASN A 37 -18.20 -7.35 49.34
C ASN A 37 -19.49 -7.90 48.70
N GLU A 38 -19.87 -9.09 49.13
CA GLU A 38 -21.22 -9.67 49.05
C GLU A 38 -22.15 -9.01 50.08
N VAL A 39 -23.44 -8.79 49.76
CA VAL A 39 -24.59 -9.00 50.67
C VAL A 39 -25.86 -9.31 49.83
N GLU A 40 -26.57 -10.35 50.26
CA GLU A 40 -27.86 -10.89 49.79
C GLU A 40 -29.07 -9.93 49.94
N LYS A 41 -30.11 -10.09 49.10
CA LYS A 41 -31.45 -10.64 49.49
C LYS A 41 -32.56 -10.42 48.45
N GLU A 42 -33.27 -11.53 48.21
CA GLU A 42 -34.73 -11.72 48.08
C GLU A 42 -35.53 -10.91 47.04
N ASN A 43 -36.15 -11.60 46.05
CA ASN A 43 -37.57 -11.94 46.15
C ASN A 43 -38.15 -12.79 44.99
N SER A 44 -38.74 -13.93 45.40
CA SER A 44 -40.09 -14.43 45.07
C SER A 44 -40.49 -14.95 43.68
N SER A 45 -41.01 -16.19 43.76
CA SER A 45 -42.22 -16.72 43.07
C SER A 45 -42.04 -17.27 41.65
N SER A 46 -42.71 -18.34 41.22
CA SER A 46 -43.47 -19.41 41.87
C SER A 46 -43.84 -20.42 40.77
N SER A 47 -44.03 -21.67 41.18
CA SER A 47 -44.91 -22.69 40.60
C SER A 47 -44.31 -23.68 39.60
N ASP A 48 -43.89 -24.78 40.20
CA ASP A 48 -43.76 -26.13 39.67
C ASP A 48 -45.16 -26.80 39.70
N ARG A 49 -45.57 -27.47 38.63
CA ARG A 49 -46.78 -28.31 38.62
C ARG A 49 -46.50 -29.63 37.92
N THR A 50 -46.64 -30.68 38.71
CA THR A 50 -46.49 -32.09 38.41
C THR A 50 -47.70 -32.68 37.67
N VAL A 51 -47.39 -33.73 36.91
CA VAL A 51 -48.24 -34.60 36.08
C VAL A 51 -49.24 -35.40 36.91
N THR A 52 -50.44 -35.64 36.37
CA THR A 52 -51.19 -36.91 36.54
C THR A 52 -52.00 -37.23 35.28
N THR A 53 -52.08 -38.53 35.00
CA THR A 53 -52.64 -39.23 33.83
C THR A 53 -54.08 -39.69 34.09
N ASP A 54 -54.64 -40.40 33.08
CA ASP A 54 -55.78 -41.34 33.11
C ASP A 54 -57.09 -40.77 32.53
N ASP A 55 -57.98 -41.49 31.85
CA ASP A 55 -57.90 -42.60 30.87
C ASP A 55 -59.32 -42.70 30.24
N GLU A 56 -59.43 -43.29 29.05
CA GLU A 56 -60.61 -43.91 28.42
C GLU A 56 -61.98 -43.18 28.28
N SER A 57 -62.47 -43.00 27.04
CA SER A 57 -63.37 -43.99 26.39
C SER A 57 -64.23 -43.44 25.22
N LEU A 58 -64.43 -44.34 24.25
CA LEU A 58 -65.57 -44.54 23.34
C LEU A 58 -65.61 -43.89 21.94
N ALA A 59 -65.91 -44.79 20.99
CA ALA A 59 -65.75 -44.75 19.55
C ALA A 59 -67.01 -44.32 18.77
N LYS A 60 -66.80 -43.91 17.51
CA LYS A 60 -67.62 -44.14 16.28
C LYS A 60 -67.06 -43.27 15.14
N SER A 61 -66.40 -43.87 14.15
CA SER A 61 -66.90 -44.39 12.86
C SER A 61 -66.85 -43.34 11.74
N ASP A 62 -65.95 -43.61 10.79
CA ASP A 62 -65.97 -43.36 9.34
C ASP A 62 -66.43 -41.98 8.84
N ASP A 63 -65.48 -41.22 8.28
CA ASP A 63 -65.51 -40.79 6.88
C ASP A 63 -64.17 -40.12 6.53
N ASP A 64 -63.57 -40.58 5.44
CA ASP A 64 -62.29 -40.14 4.91
C ASP A 64 -62.29 -38.64 4.57
N ILE A 65 -61.59 -37.86 5.39
CA ILE A 65 -61.12 -36.52 5.01
C ILE A 65 -59.60 -36.58 5.09
N GLU A 66 -58.93 -36.67 3.94
CA GLU A 66 -57.50 -36.40 3.84
C GLU A 66 -57.26 -34.93 4.18
N MET A 67 -57.18 -34.62 5.47
CA MET A 67 -56.56 -33.40 5.93
C MET A 67 -55.06 -33.55 5.70
N GLU A 68 -54.55 -32.80 4.74
CA GLU A 68 -53.12 -32.59 4.54
C GLU A 68 -52.57 -31.87 5.78
N VAL A 69 -52.28 -32.65 6.83
CA VAL A 69 -51.59 -32.16 8.02
C VAL A 69 -50.17 -31.89 7.57
N ASN A 70 -49.89 -30.62 7.25
CA ASN A 70 -48.55 -30.11 7.10
C ASN A 70 -47.83 -30.31 8.44
N ARG A 71 -47.24 -31.50 8.62
CA ARG A 71 -46.46 -31.87 9.80
C ARG A 71 -45.30 -30.90 9.84
N ARG A 72 -45.44 -29.83 10.62
CA ARG A 72 -44.30 -29.01 11.02
C ARG A 72 -43.29 -29.97 11.61
N VAL A 73 -42.17 -30.14 10.91
CA VAL A 73 -41.04 -30.93 11.40
C VAL A 73 -40.61 -30.26 12.70
N VAL A 74 -41.03 -30.82 13.83
CA VAL A 74 -40.50 -30.43 15.12
C VAL A 74 -39.03 -30.78 15.03
N LYS A 75 -38.16 -29.76 15.01
CA LYS A 75 -36.72 -29.95 15.05
C LYS A 75 -36.43 -30.78 16.31
N SER A 76 -36.20 -32.07 16.12
CA SER A 76 -35.75 -32.94 17.20
C SER A 76 -34.46 -32.34 17.76
N ILE A 77 -34.42 -32.12 19.06
CA ILE A 77 -33.24 -31.56 19.75
C ILE A 77 -32.06 -32.54 19.65
N LEU A 78 -32.34 -33.83 19.39
CA LEU A 78 -31.35 -34.86 19.14
C LEU A 78 -30.78 -34.73 17.72
N ARG A 79 -29.48 -34.42 17.69
CA ARG A 79 -28.68 -34.26 16.47
C ARG A 79 -28.41 -35.65 15.87
N PRO A 80 -28.64 -35.89 14.56
CA PRO A 80 -28.26 -37.15 13.93
C PRO A 80 -26.75 -37.36 14.03
N VAL A 81 -26.33 -38.47 14.62
CA VAL A 81 -24.91 -38.86 14.69
C VAL A 81 -24.45 -39.21 13.28
N GLY A 82 -23.60 -38.38 12.68
CA GLY A 82 -22.99 -38.64 11.36
C GLY A 82 -23.02 -37.48 10.38
N LEU A 83 -23.80 -36.42 10.61
CA LEU A 83 -23.70 -35.20 9.79
C LEU A 83 -22.55 -34.35 10.31
N LYS A 84 -21.44 -34.29 9.55
CA LYS A 84 -20.42 -33.25 9.73
C LYS A 84 -21.15 -31.91 9.63
N LYS A 85 -21.21 -31.17 10.74
CA LYS A 85 -21.71 -29.78 10.72
C LYS A 85 -20.88 -29.05 9.67
N GLU A 86 -21.51 -28.61 8.58
CA GLU A 86 -20.87 -27.70 7.63
C GLU A 86 -20.31 -26.55 8.47
N ARG A 87 -18.98 -26.43 8.48
CA ARG A 87 -18.34 -25.29 9.10
C ARG A 87 -18.82 -24.12 8.26
N ARG A 88 -19.74 -23.32 8.79
CA ARG A 88 -20.13 -22.03 8.20
C ARG A 88 -18.87 -21.17 8.27
N CYS A 89 -18.02 -21.29 7.26
CA CYS A 89 -16.90 -20.42 7.05
C CYS A 89 -17.50 -19.16 6.43
N ILE A 90 -17.38 -18.05 7.14
CA ILE A 90 -17.72 -16.75 6.59
C ILE A 90 -16.52 -16.39 5.72
N GLU A 91 -16.68 -16.47 4.41
CA GLU A 91 -15.68 -15.98 3.46
C GLU A 91 -15.92 -14.49 3.29
N PHE A 92 -14.95 -13.69 3.75
CA PHE A 92 -14.92 -12.26 3.47
C PHE A 92 -14.35 -12.01 2.09
N ASP A 93 -14.76 -10.90 1.46
CA ASP A 93 -14.13 -10.42 0.24
C ASP A 93 -12.62 -10.22 0.50
N PRO A 94 -11.73 -10.85 -0.28
CA PRO A 94 -10.29 -10.71 -0.10
C PRO A 94 -9.81 -9.25 -0.19
N LEU A 95 -10.50 -8.38 -0.93
CA LEU A 95 -10.18 -6.95 -0.99
C LEU A 95 -10.46 -6.27 0.35
N ALA A 96 -11.69 -6.41 0.86
CA ALA A 96 -12.09 -5.83 2.14
C ALA A 96 -11.18 -6.33 3.27
N LEU A 97 -10.85 -7.62 3.27
CA LEU A 97 -9.93 -8.20 4.23
C LEU A 97 -8.52 -7.63 4.11
N MET A 98 -8.03 -7.36 2.90
CA MET A 98 -6.70 -6.76 2.70
C MET A 98 -6.66 -5.31 3.18
N LEU A 99 -7.69 -4.53 2.90
CA LEU A 99 -7.78 -3.12 3.32
C LEU A 99 -7.83 -3.00 4.84
N ASP A 100 -8.62 -3.85 5.49
CA ASP A 100 -8.75 -3.91 6.95
C ASP A 100 -7.45 -4.40 7.62
N ALA A 101 -6.87 -5.49 7.11
CA ALA A 101 -5.60 -6.00 7.62
C ALA A 101 -4.44 -4.99 7.46
N ALA A 102 -4.46 -4.19 6.39
CA ALA A 102 -3.47 -3.14 6.17
C ALA A 102 -3.64 -1.96 7.15
N LEU A 103 -4.87 -1.67 7.57
CA LEU A 103 -5.17 -0.65 8.58
C LEU A 103 -4.76 -1.12 10.00
N GLU A 104 -5.05 -2.38 10.32
CA GLU A 104 -4.79 -2.97 11.65
C GLU A 104 -3.32 -3.38 11.86
N GLY A 105 -2.54 -3.54 10.78
CA GLY A 105 -1.12 -3.89 10.89
C GLY A 105 -0.82 -5.39 10.78
N GLU A 106 -1.75 -6.18 10.27
CA GLU A 106 -1.65 -7.63 10.19
C GLU A 106 -0.93 -8.09 8.90
N LEU A 107 0.41 -7.97 8.91
CA LEU A 107 1.26 -8.27 7.74
C LEU A 107 1.02 -9.66 7.12
N ASP A 108 0.82 -10.70 7.93
CA ASP A 108 0.63 -12.07 7.44
C ASP A 108 -0.71 -12.24 6.72
N LEU A 109 -1.74 -11.52 7.17
CA LEU A 109 -3.04 -11.50 6.51
C LEU A 109 -2.99 -10.66 5.24
N VAL A 110 -2.29 -9.53 5.23
CA VAL A 110 -2.03 -8.76 4.00
C VAL A 110 -1.35 -9.62 2.95
N LYS A 111 -0.29 -10.36 3.30
CA LYS A 111 0.40 -11.29 2.38
C LYS A 111 -0.53 -12.37 1.85
N SER A 112 -1.34 -12.97 2.72
CA SER A 112 -2.26 -14.04 2.37
C SER A 112 -3.39 -13.55 1.46
N SER A 113 -3.91 -12.35 1.70
CA SER A 113 -4.95 -11.72 0.89
C SER A 113 -4.41 -11.21 -0.44
N ALA A 114 -3.21 -10.61 -0.45
CA ALA A 114 -2.52 -10.20 -1.68
C ALA A 114 -2.28 -11.39 -2.63
N ALA A 115 -2.01 -12.59 -2.10
CA ALA A 115 -1.87 -13.79 -2.92
C ALA A 115 -3.19 -14.30 -3.55
N LYS A 116 -4.35 -13.89 -3.01
CA LYS A 116 -5.67 -14.24 -3.56
C LYS A 116 -6.15 -13.23 -4.60
N LEU A 117 -5.69 -12.00 -4.52
CA LEU A 117 -6.04 -10.93 -5.46
C LEU A 117 -5.15 -11.01 -6.72
N SER A 118 -5.72 -10.66 -7.87
CA SER A 118 -4.96 -10.57 -9.12
C SER A 118 -4.08 -9.31 -9.18
N ASP A 119 -4.48 -8.27 -8.45
CA ASP A 119 -3.80 -6.98 -8.35
C ASP A 119 -3.88 -6.48 -6.91
N VAL A 120 -2.76 -5.96 -6.40
CA VAL A 120 -2.62 -5.43 -5.04
C VAL A 120 -3.06 -3.96 -4.96
N SER A 121 -3.11 -3.27 -6.11
CA SER A 121 -3.45 -1.85 -6.22
C SER A 121 -4.97 -1.56 -6.27
N VAL A 122 -5.81 -2.59 -6.10
CA VAL A 122 -7.27 -2.42 -6.12
C VAL A 122 -7.71 -1.51 -4.97
N ALA A 123 -8.54 -0.53 -5.30
CA ALA A 123 -9.10 0.44 -4.37
C ALA A 123 -10.53 0.08 -3.96
N ASN A 124 -10.99 0.66 -2.84
CA ASN A 124 -12.40 0.67 -2.47
C ASN A 124 -13.19 1.73 -3.28
N ASP A 125 -14.47 1.89 -2.95
CA ASP A 125 -15.38 2.86 -3.60
C ASP A 125 -14.94 4.33 -3.47
N GLU A 126 -14.05 4.64 -2.52
CA GLU A 126 -13.48 5.98 -2.27
C GLU A 126 -12.10 6.14 -2.94
N GLY A 127 -11.62 5.14 -3.69
CA GLY A 127 -10.28 5.18 -4.30
C GLY A 127 -9.14 4.86 -3.33
N ILE A 128 -9.45 4.49 -2.09
CA ILE A 128 -8.48 4.15 -1.05
C ILE A 128 -7.95 2.73 -1.30
N THR A 129 -6.62 2.60 -1.39
CA THR A 129 -5.92 1.31 -1.54
C THR A 129 -5.33 0.82 -0.22
N ALA A 130 -4.88 -0.44 -0.17
CA ALA A 130 -4.20 -0.98 1.01
C ALA A 130 -2.94 -0.18 1.38
N LEU A 131 -2.29 0.44 0.39
CA LEU A 131 -1.12 1.29 0.61
C LEU A 131 -1.48 2.58 1.36
N HIS A 132 -2.62 3.20 1.04
CA HIS A 132 -3.12 4.37 1.76
C HIS A 132 -3.37 4.03 3.24
N ASN A 133 -4.11 2.95 3.51
CA ASN A 133 -4.40 2.51 4.88
C ASN A 133 -3.14 2.22 5.69
N ALA A 134 -2.18 1.48 5.11
CA ALA A 134 -0.93 1.13 5.78
C ALA A 134 -0.09 2.38 6.13
N ILE A 135 -0.12 3.42 5.29
CA ILE A 135 0.60 4.67 5.52
C ILE A 135 -0.08 5.48 6.63
N CYS A 136 -1.40 5.69 6.53
CA CYS A 136 -2.15 6.45 7.54
C CYS A 136 -2.07 5.80 8.92
N ALA A 137 -2.00 4.47 8.98
CA ALA A 137 -1.85 3.72 10.23
C ALA A 137 -0.39 3.58 10.72
N GLY A 138 0.60 4.01 9.92
CA GLY A 138 2.00 3.97 10.34
C GLY A 138 2.71 2.61 10.20
N HIS A 139 2.13 1.65 9.48
CA HIS A 139 2.66 0.28 9.35
C HIS A 139 3.74 0.15 8.27
N TYR A 140 4.97 0.55 8.62
CA TYR A 140 6.11 0.60 7.70
C TYR A 140 6.43 -0.75 7.02
N GLU A 141 6.38 -1.88 7.74
CA GLU A 141 6.64 -3.20 7.17
C GLU A 141 5.64 -3.58 6.08
N ILE A 142 4.37 -3.18 6.24
CA ILE A 142 3.30 -3.42 5.27
C ILE A 142 3.52 -2.55 4.05
N VAL A 143 3.81 -1.26 4.23
CA VAL A 143 4.14 -0.32 3.14
C VAL A 143 5.28 -0.88 2.28
N LYS A 144 6.36 -1.33 2.92
CA LYS A 144 7.49 -1.93 2.21
C LYS A 144 7.09 -3.18 1.43
N PHE A 145 6.31 -4.08 2.04
CA PHE A 145 5.83 -5.29 1.37
C PHE A 145 4.96 -4.96 0.15
N LEU A 146 4.01 -4.03 0.28
CA LEU A 146 3.11 -3.62 -0.81
C LEU A 146 3.90 -3.00 -1.97
N ILE A 147 4.88 -2.15 -1.67
CA ILE A 147 5.78 -1.56 -2.67
C ILE A 147 6.62 -2.65 -3.38
N GLU A 148 7.13 -3.64 -2.65
CA GLU A 148 7.86 -4.78 -3.22
C GLU A 148 6.97 -5.69 -4.07
N ALA A 149 5.68 -5.79 -3.72
CA ALA A 149 4.63 -6.50 -4.44
C ALA A 149 4.09 -5.72 -5.66
N ASP A 150 4.78 -4.65 -6.09
CA ASP A 150 4.44 -3.82 -7.25
C ASP A 150 3.09 -3.09 -7.12
N ALA A 151 2.66 -2.76 -5.89
CA ALA A 151 1.51 -1.88 -5.69
C ALA A 151 1.76 -0.49 -6.32
N ASP A 152 0.67 0.14 -6.80
CA ASP A 152 0.77 1.47 -7.38
C ASP A 152 1.02 2.53 -6.30
N VAL A 153 2.24 3.06 -6.29
CA VAL A 153 2.71 4.11 -5.36
C VAL A 153 2.10 5.47 -5.64
N ASN A 154 1.44 5.62 -6.79
CA ASN A 154 0.82 6.85 -7.27
C ASN A 154 -0.70 6.74 -7.40
N ALA A 155 -1.31 5.70 -6.83
CA ALA A 155 -2.76 5.56 -6.80
C ALA A 155 -3.41 6.81 -6.19
N GLN A 156 -4.45 7.33 -6.81
CA GLN A 156 -5.18 8.50 -6.33
C GLN A 156 -6.52 8.08 -5.72
N ASP A 157 -6.84 8.63 -4.56
CA ASP A 157 -8.18 8.53 -3.98
C ASP A 157 -9.18 9.49 -4.65
N SER A 158 -10.43 9.53 -4.14
CA SER A 158 -11.48 10.41 -4.67
C SER A 158 -11.14 11.90 -4.64
N ASP A 159 -10.29 12.34 -3.71
CA ASP A 159 -9.86 13.73 -3.57
C ASP A 159 -8.50 14.00 -4.24
N GLY A 160 -7.94 12.99 -4.94
CA GLY A 160 -6.66 13.08 -5.63
C GLY A 160 -5.46 12.91 -4.71
N TRP A 161 -5.65 12.49 -3.46
CA TRP A 161 -4.55 12.17 -2.55
C TRP A 161 -3.83 10.93 -3.05
N THR A 162 -2.51 11.00 -2.99
CA THR A 162 -1.63 9.87 -3.28
C THR A 162 -1.06 9.34 -1.97
N PRO A 163 -0.49 8.11 -1.96
CA PRO A 163 0.26 7.58 -0.82
C PRO A 163 1.30 8.58 -0.25
N LEU A 164 1.91 9.40 -1.11
CA LEU A 164 2.87 10.41 -0.68
C LEU A 164 2.22 11.58 0.07
N HIS A 165 0.99 11.99 -0.29
CA HIS A 165 0.23 13.00 0.47
C HIS A 165 -0.10 12.49 1.87
N CYS A 166 -0.58 11.25 2.00
CA CYS A 166 -0.84 10.63 3.31
C CYS A 166 0.43 10.53 4.17
N ALA A 167 1.56 10.16 3.57
CA ALA A 167 2.82 10.07 4.31
C ALA A 167 3.32 11.44 4.78
N ALA A 168 3.06 12.48 3.97
CA ALA A 168 3.42 13.86 4.31
C ALA A 168 2.54 14.43 5.43
N SER A 169 1.22 14.17 5.43
CA SER A 169 0.32 14.60 6.51
C SER A 169 0.64 13.93 7.84
N CYS A 170 1.20 12.73 7.83
CA CYS A 170 1.69 12.06 9.03
C CYS A 170 3.13 12.45 9.43
N ASN A 171 3.77 13.39 8.73
CA ASN A 171 5.18 13.77 8.90
C ASN A 171 6.17 12.59 8.95
N ASN A 172 5.84 11.47 8.30
CA ASN A 172 6.59 10.23 8.42
C ASN A 172 7.73 10.18 7.40
N LEU A 173 8.87 10.78 7.75
CA LEU A 173 10.05 10.86 6.89
C LEU A 173 10.54 9.48 6.37
N PRO A 174 10.63 8.41 7.17
CA PRO A 174 10.97 7.08 6.66
C PRO A 174 10.04 6.59 5.53
N MET A 175 8.73 6.76 5.68
CA MET A 175 7.75 6.36 4.65
C MET A 175 7.85 7.22 3.41
N VAL A 176 7.92 8.54 3.57
CA VAL A 176 8.11 9.49 2.47
C VAL A 176 9.33 9.12 1.64
N ARG A 177 10.45 8.82 2.31
CA ARG A 177 11.67 8.39 1.63
C ARG A 177 11.48 7.09 0.85
N GLN A 178 10.83 6.08 1.44
CA GLN A 178 10.55 4.83 0.74
C GLN A 178 9.66 5.04 -0.49
N LEU A 179 8.65 5.92 -0.41
CA LEU A 179 7.76 6.21 -1.52
C LEU A 179 8.47 6.96 -2.65
N VAL A 180 9.27 7.98 -2.32
CA VAL A 180 10.08 8.71 -3.32
C VAL A 180 11.09 7.77 -3.98
N GLU A 181 11.80 6.96 -3.19
CA GLU A 181 12.69 5.90 -3.71
C GLU A 181 11.92 4.80 -4.45
N GLY A 182 10.62 4.66 -4.24
CA GLY A 182 9.71 3.74 -4.93
C GLY A 182 9.13 4.28 -6.24
N GLY A 183 9.37 5.55 -6.56
CA GLY A 183 8.89 6.21 -7.78
C GLY A 183 7.62 7.06 -7.60
N ALA A 184 7.36 7.53 -6.38
CA ALA A 184 6.25 8.43 -6.12
C ALA A 184 6.44 9.81 -6.77
N CYS A 185 5.34 10.39 -7.27
CA CYS A 185 5.29 11.75 -7.82
C CYS A 185 5.31 12.80 -6.70
N VAL A 186 6.44 13.48 -6.55
CA VAL A 186 6.60 14.58 -5.58
C VAL A 186 5.80 15.83 -5.98
N LEU A 187 5.48 15.96 -7.26
CA LEU A 187 4.77 17.10 -7.84
C LEU A 187 3.29 16.82 -8.09
N ALA A 188 2.75 15.70 -7.59
CA ALA A 188 1.32 15.44 -7.67
C ALA A 188 0.56 16.53 -6.91
N SER A 189 -0.64 16.87 -7.37
CA SER A 189 -1.52 17.81 -6.71
C SER A 189 -2.86 17.15 -6.41
N THR A 190 -3.43 17.43 -5.25
CA THR A 190 -4.79 17.05 -4.88
C THR A 190 -5.82 17.76 -5.77
N LEU A 191 -7.03 17.19 -5.87
CA LEU A 191 -8.10 17.75 -6.70
C LEU A 191 -8.87 18.87 -5.99
N SER A 192 -8.99 18.80 -4.66
CA SER A 192 -9.76 19.73 -3.85
C SER A 192 -9.16 21.14 -3.77
N ASP A 193 -7.85 21.20 -3.58
CA ASP A 193 -7.09 22.37 -3.15
C ASP A 193 -5.82 22.59 -3.98
N MET A 194 -5.50 21.68 -4.92
CA MET A 194 -4.33 21.77 -5.79
C MET A 194 -3.01 21.84 -5.02
N GLU A 195 -2.99 21.27 -3.82
CA GLU A 195 -1.83 21.25 -2.94
C GLU A 195 -0.94 20.06 -3.25
N THR A 196 0.37 20.26 -3.11
CA THR A 196 1.38 19.22 -3.26
C THR A 196 1.64 18.50 -1.94
N PRO A 197 2.29 17.32 -1.94
CA PRO A 197 2.65 16.64 -0.70
C PRO A 197 3.48 17.49 0.26
N VAL A 198 4.25 18.48 -0.24
CA VAL A 198 5.04 19.40 0.58
C VAL A 198 4.14 20.27 1.47
N GLU A 199 3.01 20.73 0.92
CA GLU A 199 2.07 21.62 1.59
C GLU A 199 1.16 20.86 2.56
N LYS A 200 1.01 19.54 2.38
CA LYS A 200 0.29 18.67 3.31
C LYS A 200 1.05 18.33 4.59
N CYS A 201 2.29 18.79 4.78
CA CYS A 201 3.01 18.57 6.04
C CYS A 201 2.37 19.36 7.18
N GLU A 202 2.06 18.69 8.29
CA GLU A 202 1.41 19.30 9.45
C GLU A 202 2.43 20.00 10.37
N GLU A 203 2.31 21.32 10.55
CA GLU A 203 3.29 22.12 11.32
C GLU A 203 3.34 21.79 12.81
N ASP A 204 2.20 21.36 13.37
CA ASP A 204 2.00 21.13 14.79
C ASP A 204 2.44 19.72 15.25
N GLU A 205 2.72 18.82 14.31
CA GLU A 205 3.06 17.41 14.58
C GLU A 205 4.57 17.16 14.60
N GLU A 206 4.99 16.13 15.33
CA GLU A 206 6.41 15.76 15.41
C GLU A 206 6.96 15.34 14.04
N GLY A 207 8.22 15.72 13.75
CA GLY A 207 8.88 15.33 12.50
C GLY A 207 8.64 16.27 11.30
N TYR A 208 7.87 17.35 11.48
CA TYR A 208 7.59 18.36 10.45
C TYR A 208 8.85 18.87 9.72
N ASP A 209 9.85 19.40 10.45
CA ASP A 209 11.07 19.96 9.83
C ASP A 209 11.79 18.95 8.94
N GLY A 210 11.89 17.70 9.41
CA GLY A 210 12.57 16.63 8.67
C GLY A 210 11.83 16.26 7.39
N CYS A 211 10.51 16.08 7.49
CA CYS A 211 9.65 15.73 6.37
C CYS A 211 9.59 16.86 5.33
N LEU A 212 9.27 18.08 5.76
CA LEU A 212 9.18 19.27 4.93
C LEU A 212 10.48 19.52 4.17
N ARG A 213 11.63 19.49 4.87
CA ARG A 213 12.93 19.73 4.24
C ARG A 213 13.23 18.69 3.18
N TYR A 214 12.96 17.41 3.47
CA TYR A 214 13.19 16.35 2.50
C TYR A 214 12.31 16.51 1.26
N LEU A 215 11.00 16.73 1.44
CA LEU A 215 10.06 16.91 0.34
C LEU A 215 10.37 18.18 -0.47
N THR A 216 10.69 19.30 0.18
CA THR A 216 11.12 20.54 -0.48
C THR A 216 12.41 20.33 -1.29
N CYS A 217 13.38 19.61 -0.73
CA CYS A 217 14.59 19.24 -1.47
C CYS A 217 14.26 18.35 -2.66
N ALA A 218 13.39 17.34 -2.52
CA ALA A 218 12.97 16.45 -3.59
C ALA A 218 12.21 17.22 -4.70
N HIS A 219 11.31 18.12 -4.31
CA HIS A 219 10.54 18.98 -5.21
C HIS A 219 11.47 19.81 -6.11
N ASN A 220 12.41 20.54 -5.50
CA ASN A 220 13.37 21.37 -6.24
C ASN A 220 14.39 20.53 -7.04
N ALA A 221 14.76 19.36 -6.51
CA ALA A 221 15.69 18.45 -7.15
C ALA A 221 15.13 17.81 -8.42
N THR A 222 13.82 17.52 -8.47
CA THR A 222 13.16 16.85 -9.58
C THR A 222 13.40 17.62 -10.88
N GLY A 223 14.14 17.04 -11.84
CA GLY A 223 14.50 17.69 -13.11
C GLY A 223 15.75 18.58 -13.09
N THR A 224 16.42 18.78 -11.95
CA THR A 224 17.75 19.44 -11.88
C THR A 224 18.85 18.43 -11.58
N ILE A 225 18.57 17.48 -10.69
CA ILE A 225 19.55 16.45 -10.32
C ILE A 225 19.69 15.40 -11.43
N ASN A 226 20.75 14.58 -11.35
CA ASN A 226 21.02 13.51 -12.33
C ASN A 226 21.02 13.99 -13.78
N ASN A 227 21.61 15.17 -14.05
CA ASN A 227 21.69 15.77 -15.39
C ASN A 227 20.30 16.05 -16.03
N GLY A 228 19.30 16.31 -15.20
CA GLY A 228 17.91 16.56 -15.60
C GLY A 228 17.10 15.29 -15.86
N THR A 229 17.64 14.12 -15.54
CA THR A 229 16.96 12.83 -15.78
C THR A 229 15.81 12.64 -14.80
N VAL A 230 14.65 12.33 -15.34
CA VAL A 230 13.40 12.05 -14.62
C VAL A 230 12.67 10.90 -15.32
N TYR A 231 11.64 10.36 -14.67
CA TYR A 231 10.91 9.19 -15.16
C TYR A 231 9.43 9.50 -15.26
N ALA A 232 8.78 9.02 -16.31
CA ALA A 232 7.33 9.09 -16.43
C ALA A 232 6.66 8.16 -15.41
N ALA A 233 5.77 8.71 -14.57
CA ALA A 233 5.02 7.93 -13.58
C ALA A 233 3.73 7.33 -14.15
N TYR A 234 3.09 8.06 -15.07
CA TYR A 234 1.86 7.67 -15.75
C TYR A 234 2.04 7.68 -17.26
N ASP A 235 1.11 7.03 -17.96
CA ASP A 235 0.99 7.12 -19.41
C ASP A 235 0.38 8.46 -19.79
N TYR A 236 0.90 9.08 -20.86
CA TYR A 236 0.40 10.34 -21.37
C TYR A 236 0.45 10.34 -22.90
N ASP A 237 -0.73 10.51 -23.49
CA ASP A 237 -0.87 10.67 -24.94
C ASP A 237 -0.99 12.17 -25.26
N ALA A 238 -0.13 12.65 -26.17
CA ALA A 238 -0.12 14.05 -26.57
C ALA A 238 -1.45 14.46 -27.22
N GLN A 239 -1.99 15.58 -26.78
CA GLN A 239 -3.20 16.21 -27.33
C GLN A 239 -2.86 17.25 -28.38
N TYR A 240 -1.71 17.92 -28.23
CA TYR A 240 -1.20 18.94 -29.16
C TYR A 240 0.15 18.53 -29.76
N GLU A 241 0.52 19.16 -30.89
CA GLU A 241 1.74 18.82 -31.66
C GLU A 241 3.05 19.17 -30.92
N ASP A 242 2.98 20.07 -29.94
CA ASP A 242 4.10 20.51 -29.11
C ASP A 242 4.24 19.68 -27.80
N GLU A 243 3.33 18.75 -27.55
CA GLU A 243 3.36 17.85 -26.39
C GLU A 243 4.06 16.53 -26.72
N LEU A 244 4.70 15.95 -25.71
CA LEU A 244 5.41 14.68 -25.84
C LEU A 244 4.51 13.52 -25.42
N THR A 245 4.38 12.50 -26.28
CA THR A 245 3.73 11.23 -25.90
C THR A 245 4.73 10.30 -25.21
N PHE A 246 4.38 9.81 -24.03
CA PHE A 246 5.25 8.92 -23.25
C PHE A 246 4.44 7.89 -22.47
N LYS A 247 5.10 6.79 -22.12
CA LYS A 247 4.51 5.74 -21.28
C LYS A 247 5.13 5.72 -19.89
N ALA A 248 4.40 5.21 -18.92
CA ALA A 248 4.88 4.99 -17.57
C ALA A 248 6.17 4.16 -17.62
N GLY A 249 7.21 4.69 -16.97
CA GLY A 249 8.55 4.10 -16.94
C GLY A 249 9.52 4.61 -18.02
N ASP A 250 9.08 5.43 -18.97
CA ASP A 250 9.98 6.09 -19.92
C ASP A 250 10.93 7.05 -19.20
N GLU A 251 12.18 7.09 -19.66
CA GLU A 251 13.21 8.02 -19.17
C GLU A 251 13.12 9.32 -19.97
N LEU A 252 12.94 10.42 -19.25
CA LEU A 252 12.80 11.76 -19.80
C LEU A 252 13.94 12.64 -19.26
N ARG A 253 14.40 13.59 -20.06
CA ARG A 253 15.41 14.56 -19.65
C ARG A 253 14.82 15.96 -19.72
N VAL A 254 14.74 16.61 -18.57
CA VAL A 254 14.25 17.98 -18.46
C VAL A 254 15.30 18.94 -19.03
N LEU A 255 14.92 19.72 -20.04
CA LEU A 255 15.77 20.75 -20.66
C LEU A 255 15.50 22.13 -20.05
N SER A 256 14.23 22.48 -19.83
CA SER A 256 13.81 23.74 -19.22
C SER A 256 12.58 23.53 -18.33
N LYS A 257 12.61 24.09 -17.12
CA LYS A 257 11.55 23.97 -16.11
C LYS A 257 10.57 25.14 -16.11
N ASP A 258 11.08 26.35 -16.31
CA ASP A 258 10.36 27.59 -16.00
C ASP A 258 10.67 28.65 -17.06
N ASP A 259 10.16 28.45 -18.28
CA ASP A 259 10.04 29.58 -19.21
C ASP A 259 8.94 30.49 -18.66
N LYS A 260 9.30 31.70 -18.22
CA LYS A 260 8.39 32.71 -17.65
C LYS A 260 7.21 33.12 -18.56
N GLU A 261 7.17 32.61 -19.78
CA GLU A 261 6.15 32.84 -20.80
C GLU A 261 5.26 31.60 -21.04
N LYS A 262 5.59 30.42 -20.50
CA LYS A 262 4.86 29.17 -20.70
C LYS A 262 3.85 28.90 -19.59
N VAL A 263 2.84 28.10 -19.93
CA VAL A 263 1.74 27.66 -19.07
C VAL A 263 2.28 27.05 -17.77
N ASP A 264 1.80 27.56 -16.63
CA ASP A 264 2.10 27.00 -15.31
C ASP A 264 1.89 25.47 -15.33
N ASN A 265 2.87 24.70 -14.84
CA ASN A 265 2.88 23.22 -14.72
C ASN A 265 3.41 22.40 -15.92
N TRP A 266 4.01 23.01 -16.95
CA TRP A 266 4.59 22.28 -18.08
C TRP A 266 6.11 22.46 -18.21
N TRP A 267 6.82 21.34 -18.39
CA TRP A 267 8.26 21.31 -18.58
C TRP A 267 8.63 20.90 -20.00
N THR A 268 9.69 21.47 -20.54
CA THR A 268 10.22 21.04 -21.84
C THR A 268 11.19 19.88 -21.61
N CYS A 269 10.83 18.71 -22.10
CA CYS A 269 11.56 17.46 -21.88
C CYS A 269 11.93 16.80 -23.21
N GLU A 270 13.09 16.17 -23.23
CA GLU A 270 13.55 15.29 -24.29
C GLU A 270 13.34 13.83 -23.85
N ARG A 271 12.80 12.98 -24.72
CA ARG A 271 12.70 11.55 -24.43
C ARG A 271 14.04 10.86 -24.65
N VAL A 272 14.56 10.18 -23.64
CA VAL A 272 15.83 9.47 -23.74
C VAL A 272 15.64 8.17 -24.53
N GLY A 273 16.38 8.02 -25.63
CA GLY A 273 16.42 6.78 -26.43
C GLY A 273 15.58 6.81 -27.73
N HIS A 274 14.73 7.81 -27.92
CA HIS A 274 14.11 8.13 -29.21
C HIS A 274 14.80 9.39 -29.76
N GLU A 275 15.06 9.45 -31.07
CA GLU A 275 15.90 10.48 -31.71
C GLU A 275 15.43 11.92 -31.44
N GLY A 276 15.88 12.52 -30.33
CA GLY A 276 15.70 13.95 -30.04
C GLY A 276 14.25 14.42 -30.02
N GLU A 277 13.28 13.56 -29.71
CA GLU A 277 11.89 13.96 -29.53
C GLU A 277 11.79 14.86 -28.30
N VAL A 278 11.64 16.16 -28.55
CA VAL A 278 11.47 17.19 -27.53
C VAL A 278 10.03 17.67 -27.57
N GLY A 279 9.39 17.74 -26.41
CA GLY A 279 8.05 18.28 -26.28
C GLY A 279 7.76 18.76 -24.86
N LEU A 280 6.57 19.31 -24.70
CA LEU A 280 6.03 19.70 -23.41
C LEU A 280 5.52 18.46 -22.66
N VAL A 281 5.87 18.38 -21.38
CA VAL A 281 5.48 17.32 -20.47
C VAL A 281 4.88 17.95 -19.21
N PRO A 282 3.71 17.49 -18.73
CA PRO A 282 3.15 17.99 -17.49
C PRO A 282 4.02 17.57 -16.29
N ARG A 283 4.39 18.52 -15.44
CA ARG A 283 5.30 18.27 -14.30
C ARG A 283 4.74 17.27 -13.29
N THR A 284 3.40 17.19 -13.18
CA THR A 284 2.69 16.31 -12.24
C THR A 284 2.83 14.83 -12.61
N TYR A 285 3.20 14.51 -13.87
CA TYR A 285 3.35 13.14 -14.38
C TYR A 285 4.76 12.59 -14.23
N VAL A 286 5.66 13.40 -13.66
CA VAL A 286 7.09 13.12 -13.60
C VAL A 286 7.49 12.72 -12.19
N ALA A 287 8.32 11.69 -12.08
CA ALA A 287 8.92 11.21 -10.84
C ALA A 287 10.46 11.30 -10.90
N LEU A 288 11.08 11.47 -9.74
CA LEU A 288 12.54 11.55 -9.63
C LEU A 288 13.22 10.20 -9.89
N TYR A 289 12.56 9.12 -9.50
CA TYR A 289 13.03 7.76 -9.68
C TYR A 289 11.98 6.90 -10.40
N PRO A 290 12.37 5.84 -11.11
CA PRO A 290 11.41 4.99 -11.78
C PRO A 290 10.70 4.11 -10.76
N ALA A 291 9.43 3.80 -11.03
CA ALA A 291 8.67 2.84 -10.22
C ALA A 291 9.38 1.47 -10.16
N LEU A 292 9.31 0.78 -9.02
CA LEU A 292 10.01 -0.49 -8.81
C LEU A 292 9.65 -1.57 -9.83
N ARG A 293 8.40 -1.56 -10.35
CA ARG A 293 7.95 -2.36 -11.50
C ARG A 293 8.88 -2.29 -12.71
N PHE A 294 9.47 -1.12 -12.98
CA PHE A 294 10.35 -0.90 -14.13
C PHE A 294 11.83 -1.17 -13.81
N ARG A 295 12.24 -1.14 -12.54
CA ARG A 295 13.62 -1.48 -12.13
C ARG A 295 13.93 -2.97 -12.24
N LYS A 296 12.95 -3.83 -11.98
CA LYS A 296 13.11 -5.29 -12.11
C LYS A 296 13.47 -5.72 -13.55
N LYS A 297 13.00 -4.97 -14.57
CA LYS A 297 13.40 -5.18 -15.96
C LYS A 297 14.89 -4.94 -16.19
N LEU A 298 15.48 -3.89 -15.60
CA LEU A 298 16.91 -3.59 -15.71
C LEU A 298 17.79 -4.70 -15.11
N VAL A 299 17.43 -5.24 -13.93
CA VAL A 299 18.19 -6.33 -13.31
C VAL A 299 18.11 -7.62 -14.11
N TYR A 300 16.93 -7.95 -14.66
CA TYR A 300 16.77 -9.10 -15.55
C TYR A 300 17.58 -8.95 -16.85
N TYR A 301 17.58 -7.77 -17.47
CA TYR A 301 18.40 -7.50 -18.65
C TYR A 301 19.90 -7.59 -18.33
N PHE A 302 20.37 -7.04 -17.21
CA PHE A 302 21.77 -7.17 -16.80
C PHE A 302 22.16 -8.60 -16.46
N LEU A 303 21.28 -9.38 -15.81
CA LEU A 303 21.52 -10.79 -15.49
C LEU A 303 21.54 -11.65 -16.77
N ILE A 304 20.62 -11.40 -17.71
CA ILE A 304 20.59 -12.06 -19.02
C ILE A 304 21.84 -11.69 -19.81
N LEU A 305 22.22 -10.42 -19.89
CA LEU A 305 23.41 -9.97 -20.60
C LEU A 305 24.68 -10.56 -19.97
N TYR A 306 24.77 -10.61 -18.64
CA TYR A 306 25.87 -11.24 -17.91
C TYR A 306 25.95 -12.75 -18.16
N LEU A 307 24.81 -13.46 -18.15
CA LEU A 307 24.75 -14.88 -18.51
C LEU A 307 25.09 -15.12 -19.99
N PHE A 308 24.69 -14.22 -20.88
CA PHE A 308 25.01 -14.28 -22.31
C PHE A 308 26.50 -14.07 -22.55
N VAL A 309 27.12 -13.09 -21.87
CA VAL A 309 28.57 -12.86 -21.88
C VAL A 309 29.31 -14.08 -21.33
N LEU A 310 28.87 -14.66 -20.21
CA LEU A 310 29.47 -15.88 -19.65
C LEU A 310 29.33 -17.08 -20.61
N TYR A 311 28.17 -17.25 -21.26
CA TYR A 311 27.96 -18.30 -22.27
C TYR A 311 28.88 -18.11 -23.48
N PHE A 312 29.05 -16.87 -23.96
CA PHE A 312 29.92 -16.55 -25.08
C PHE A 312 31.40 -16.79 -24.74
N TYR A 313 31.84 -16.39 -23.54
CA TYR A 313 33.20 -16.68 -23.04
C TYR A 313 33.46 -18.18 -22.88
N ARG A 314 32.45 -18.94 -22.48
CA ARG A 314 32.55 -20.40 -22.31
C ARG A 314 32.59 -21.14 -23.65
N ASN A 315 31.95 -20.61 -24.70
CA ASN A 315 31.96 -21.20 -26.05
C ASN A 315 33.10 -20.72 -26.96
N GLN A 316 33.72 -19.58 -26.68
CA GLN A 316 34.94 -19.12 -27.36
C GLN A 316 36.22 -19.82 -26.83
N GLY A 317 36.09 -20.67 -25.81
CA GLY A 317 37.17 -21.53 -25.28
C GLY A 317 37.54 -22.73 -26.17
N PHE A 318 37.10 -22.78 -27.43
CA PHE A 318 37.39 -23.87 -28.38
C PHE A 318 38.02 -23.37 -29.70
N PHE A 319 38.87 -22.33 -29.66
CA PHE A 319 39.78 -22.00 -30.76
C PHE A 319 41.15 -21.58 -30.26
N ARG A 320 41.75 -22.39 -29.38
CA ARG A 320 43.22 -22.42 -29.23
C ARG A 320 43.67 -23.86 -29.12
N ASN A 321 43.80 -24.49 -30.28
CA ASN A 321 44.91 -25.38 -30.61
C ASN A 321 44.75 -25.83 -32.05
N SER A 322 45.22 -25.02 -32.99
CA SER A 322 45.87 -25.54 -34.19
C SER A 322 46.63 -24.44 -34.92
N VAL A 323 47.85 -24.80 -35.33
CA VAL A 323 48.67 -24.25 -36.40
C VAL A 323 49.70 -23.16 -36.02
N PHE A 324 50.91 -23.69 -35.82
CA PHE A 324 52.27 -23.19 -36.11
C PHE A 324 52.87 -22.07 -35.24
#